data_AF-X1NP97-F1
#
_entry.id   AF-X1NP97-F1
#
_cell.length_a   1.000
_cell.length_b   1.000
_cell.length_c   1.000
_cell.angle_alpha   90.00
_cell.angle_beta   90.00
_cell.angle_gamma   90.00
#
_symmetry.space_group_name_H-M   'P 1'
#
loop_
_entity.id
_entity.type
_entity.pdbx_description
1 polymer ?
#
loop_
_entity_poly.entity_id
_entity_poly.type
_entity_poly.pdbx_seq_one_letter_code
_entity_poly.pdbx_strand_id
1 'polypeptide(L)'
;EAQEQIKRSQIISRSADEVARIIHQTYENRSAVMDEISRKWSNAILGKVDLVDSETGEVNWGVPSGSNYYWRQGDLIIGTEIHERPSIDSRLLTDLDELIKD
;
A
#
# COMPACT_ATOMS: atom_id res chain seq x y z
N GLU A 1 7.11 36.81 38.23
CA GLU A 1 7.42 37.06 36.81
C GLU A 1 8.24 35.95 36.15
N ALA A 2 9.45 35.60 36.63
CA ALA A 2 10.29 34.56 35.99
C ALA A 2 9.64 33.17 35.84
N GLN A 3 8.91 32.69 36.86
CA GLN A 3 8.20 31.40 36.78
C GLN A 3 7.06 31.39 35.74
N GLU A 4 6.45 32.54 35.48
CA GLU A 4 5.36 32.67 34.51
C GLU A 4 5.91 32.66 33.08
N GLN A 5 7.07 33.29 32.85
CA GLN A 5 7.77 33.22 31.58
C GLN A 5 8.23 31.79 31.24
N ILE A 6 8.72 31.02 32.23
CA ILE A 6 9.11 29.61 32.03
C ILE A 6 7.89 28.77 31.64
N LYS A 7 6.76 28.93 32.33
CA LYS A 7 5.52 28.21 31.99
C LYS A 7 5.01 28.56 30.59
N ARG A 8 5.02 29.85 30.22
CA ARG A 8 4.65 30.30 28.86
C ARG A 8 5.59 29.73 27.79
N SER A 9 6.89 29.75 28.04
CA SER A 9 7.90 29.16 27.15
C SER A 9 7.68 27.65 26.97
N GLN A 10 7.42 26.91 28.05
CA GLN A 10 7.12 25.47 27.99
C GLN A 10 5.84 25.18 27.20
N ILE A 11 4.79 26.00 27.35
CA ILE A 11 3.54 25.85 26.58
C ILE A 11 3.78 26.11 25.09
N ILE A 12 4.54 27.16 24.75
CA ILE A 12 4.88 27.49 23.36
C ILE A 12 5.72 26.39 22.73
N SER A 13 6.73 25.87 23.44
CA SER A 13 7.57 24.77 22.93
C SER A 13 6.75 23.50 22.68
N ARG A 14 5.88 23.10 23.62
CA ARG A 14 5.01 21.92 23.43
C ARG A 14 4.05 22.09 22.25
N SER A 15 3.49 23.29 22.09
CA SER A 15 2.62 23.62 20.96
C SER A 15 3.38 23.58 19.62
N ALA A 16 4.60 24.11 19.59
CA ALA A 16 5.46 24.05 18.41
C ALA A 16 5.83 22.60 18.03
N ASP A 17 6.14 21.75 19.00
CA ASP A 17 6.43 20.33 18.76
C ASP A 17 5.21 19.56 18.25
N GLU A 18 4.02 19.88 18.73
CA GLU A 18 2.76 19.29 18.26
C GLU A 18 2.44 19.70 16.83
N VAL A 19 2.57 20.99 16.50
CA VAL A 19 2.39 21.49 15.13
C VAL A 19 3.38 20.83 14.17
N ALA A 20 4.66 20.73 14.55
CA ALA A 20 5.68 20.07 13.74
C ALA A 20 5.33 18.60 13.48
N ARG A 21 4.89 17.87 14.51
CA ARG A 21 4.45 16.47 14.36
C ARG A 21 3.26 16.33 13.41
N ILE A 22 2.27 17.21 13.51
CA ILE A 22 1.11 17.20 12.62
C ILE A 22 1.52 17.47 11.16
N ILE A 23 2.42 18.44 10.93
CA ILE A 23 2.94 18.74 9.60
C ILE A 23 3.66 17.51 9.02
N HIS A 24 4.55 16.89 9.79
CA HIS A 24 5.24 15.67 9.38
C HIS A 24 4.27 14.56 9.05
N GLN A 25 3.33 14.24 9.95
CA GLN A 25 2.34 13.19 9.70
C GLN A 25 1.52 13.46 8.44
N THR A 26 1.13 14.71 8.22
CA THR A 26 0.37 15.10 7.02
C THR A 26 1.21 14.93 5.76
N TYR A 27 2.50 15.27 5.80
CA TYR A 27 3.40 15.08 4.68
C TYR A 27 3.58 13.59 4.36
N GLU A 28 3.89 12.76 5.35
CA GLU A 28 4.06 11.31 5.15
C GLU A 28 2.79 10.67 4.59
N ASN A 29 1.62 11.01 5.13
CA ASN A 29 0.34 10.50 4.62
C ASN A 29 0.13 10.88 3.14
N ARG A 30 0.44 12.13 2.77
CA ARG A 30 0.35 12.57 1.38
C ARG A 30 1.36 11.86 0.49
N SER A 31 2.58 11.68 0.96
CA SER A 31 3.61 10.96 0.21
C SER A 31 3.16 9.54 -0.08
N ALA A 32 2.68 8.80 0.93
CA ALA A 32 2.20 7.43 0.77
C ALA A 32 1.04 7.33 -0.23
N VAL A 33 0.07 8.26 -0.20
CA VAL A 33 -1.03 8.30 -1.17
C VAL A 33 -0.53 8.58 -2.59
N MET A 34 0.43 9.51 -2.74
CA MET A 34 1.00 9.82 -4.06
C MET A 34 1.82 8.66 -4.62
N ASP A 35 2.54 7.92 -3.77
CA ASP A 35 3.30 6.73 -4.15
C ASP A 35 2.36 5.62 -4.64
N GLU A 36 1.25 5.40 -3.94
CA GLU A 36 0.22 4.44 -4.32
C GLU A 36 -0.47 4.81 -5.65
N ILE A 37 -0.78 6.10 -5.84
CA ILE A 37 -1.30 6.60 -7.12
C ILE A 37 -0.27 6.36 -8.23
N SER A 38 0.99 6.73 -8.01
CA SER A 38 2.08 6.56 -8.97
C SER A 38 2.24 5.09 -9.38
N ARG A 39 2.18 4.18 -8.41
CA ARG A 39 2.21 2.74 -8.64
C ARG A 39 1.08 2.28 -9.55
N LYS A 40 -0.16 2.63 -9.23
CA LYS A 40 -1.35 2.28 -10.05
C LYS A 40 -1.24 2.79 -11.48
N TRP A 41 -0.81 4.04 -11.66
CA TRP A 41 -0.58 4.61 -12.99
C TRP A 41 0.52 3.88 -13.75
N SER A 42 1.63 3.56 -13.09
CA SER A 42 2.73 2.79 -13.70
C SER A 42 2.25 1.42 -14.17
N ASN A 43 1.49 0.71 -13.34
CA ASN A 43 0.92 -0.58 -13.69
C ASN A 43 -0.06 -0.51 -14.86
N ALA A 44 -0.96 0.48 -14.86
CA ALA A 44 -1.90 0.71 -15.95
C ALA A 44 -1.18 1.01 -17.28
N ILE A 45 -0.14 1.83 -17.27
CA ILE A 45 0.64 2.17 -18.47
C ILE A 45 1.43 0.95 -18.98
N LEU A 46 1.98 0.15 -18.08
CA LEU A 46 2.86 -0.98 -18.43
C LEU A 46 2.11 -2.29 -18.68
N GLY A 47 0.79 -2.32 -18.51
CA GLY A 47 0.01 -3.56 -18.59
C GLY A 47 0.43 -4.56 -17.52
N LYS A 48 0.51 -4.08 -16.26
CA LYS A 48 0.90 -4.88 -15.10
C LYS A 48 -0.18 -4.84 -14.03
N VAL A 49 -0.13 -5.79 -13.13
CA VAL A 49 -0.94 -5.89 -11.91
C VAL A 49 -0.06 -6.35 -10.76
N ASP A 50 -0.35 -5.87 -9.55
CA ASP A 50 0.28 -6.34 -8.33
C ASP A 50 -0.68 -7.29 -7.62
N LEU A 51 -0.21 -8.48 -7.27
CA LEU A 51 -1.07 -9.55 -6.79
C LEU A 51 -0.70 -9.97 -5.38
N VAL A 52 -1.68 -10.05 -4.50
CA VAL A 52 -1.49 -10.44 -3.10
C VAL A 52 -1.98 -11.86 -2.86
N ASP A 53 -1.18 -12.62 -2.13
CA ASP A 53 -1.58 -13.89 -1.56
C ASP A 53 -2.33 -13.63 -0.24
N SER A 54 -3.65 -13.82 -0.23
CA SER A 54 -4.50 -13.54 0.93
C SER A 54 -4.20 -14.41 2.15
N GLU A 55 -3.50 -15.54 2.00
CA GLU A 55 -3.12 -16.39 3.14
C GLU A 55 -1.83 -15.91 3.82
N THR A 56 -0.89 -15.36 3.06
CA THR A 56 0.45 -14.98 3.56
C THR A 56 0.67 -13.47 3.65
N GLY A 57 -0.14 -12.68 2.94
CA GLY A 57 0.06 -11.25 2.75
C GLY A 57 1.18 -10.90 1.78
N GLU A 58 1.80 -11.89 1.12
CA GLU A 58 2.90 -11.64 0.18
C GLU A 58 2.39 -11.00 -1.11
N VAL A 59 3.08 -9.94 -1.56
CA VAL A 59 2.76 -9.22 -2.79
C VAL A 59 3.73 -9.60 -3.91
N ASN A 60 3.16 -10.00 -5.05
CA ASN A 60 3.83 -10.28 -6.30
C ASN A 60 3.72 -9.03 -7.19
N TRP A 61 4.82 -8.29 -7.30
CA TRP A 61 4.84 -7.00 -7.98
C TRP A 61 5.05 -7.14 -9.49
N GLY A 62 4.31 -6.33 -10.27
CA GLY A 62 4.55 -6.12 -11.68
C GLY A 62 4.29 -7.33 -12.57
N VAL A 63 3.33 -8.18 -12.18
CA VAL A 63 2.89 -9.34 -12.95
C VAL A 63 2.20 -8.85 -14.23
N PRO A 64 2.45 -9.46 -15.41
CA PRO A 64 1.74 -9.10 -16.63
C PRO A 64 0.23 -9.19 -16.44
N SER A 65 -0.48 -8.12 -16.81
CA SER A 65 -1.94 -8.15 -16.83
C SER A 65 -2.46 -8.89 -18.07
N GLY A 66 -3.71 -9.33 -18.04
CA GLY A 66 -4.38 -9.98 -19.18
C GLY A 66 -5.20 -11.21 -18.85
N SER A 67 -5.11 -11.75 -17.64
CA SER A 67 -5.95 -12.86 -17.17
C SER A 67 -7.00 -12.40 -16.15
N ASN A 68 -8.14 -13.09 -16.12
CA ASN A 68 -9.23 -12.80 -15.18
C ASN A 68 -8.94 -13.30 -13.76
N TYR A 69 -8.15 -14.38 -13.64
CA TYR A 69 -7.77 -14.97 -12.36
C TYR A 69 -6.28 -15.27 -12.36
N TYR A 70 -5.64 -15.08 -11.21
CA TYR A 70 -4.24 -15.39 -11.03
C TYR A 70 -4.06 -16.37 -9.89
N TRP A 71 -3.14 -17.30 -10.08
CA TRP A 71 -2.85 -18.35 -9.14
C TRP A 71 -1.35 -18.42 -8.89
N ARG A 72 -0.96 -18.64 -7.65
CA ARG A 72 0.42 -18.95 -7.28
C ARG A 72 0.61 -20.45 -7.12
N GLN A 73 1.64 -20.99 -7.75
CA GLN A 73 2.10 -22.36 -7.57
C GLN A 73 3.62 -22.35 -7.35
N GLY A 74 4.04 -22.42 -6.08
CA GLY A 74 5.44 -22.14 -5.72
C GLY A 74 5.83 -20.73 -6.14
N ASP A 75 6.85 -20.63 -7.01
CA ASP A 75 7.34 -19.36 -7.57
C ASP A 75 6.64 -18.97 -8.89
N LEU A 76 5.75 -19.81 -9.41
CA LEU A 76 5.05 -19.56 -10.67
C LEU A 76 3.73 -18.82 -10.44
N ILE A 77 3.49 -17.78 -11.24
CA ILE A 77 2.18 -17.16 -11.38
C ILE A 77 1.50 -17.67 -12.65
N ILE A 78 0.28 -18.18 -12.50
CA ILE A 78 -0.53 -18.74 -13.58
C ILE A 78 -1.78 -17.87 -13.74
N GLY A 79 -1.97 -17.31 -14.93
CA GLY A 79 -3.20 -16.62 -15.31
C GLY A 79 -4.21 -17.59 -15.93
N THR A 80 -5.48 -17.51 -15.54
CA THR A 80 -6.58 -18.27 -16.14
C THR A 80 -7.76 -17.35 -16.50
N GLU A 81 -8.49 -17.69 -17.56
CA GLU A 81 -9.69 -16.95 -17.97
C GLU A 81 -10.94 -17.32 -17.15
N ILE A 82 -10.96 -18.54 -16.62
CA ILE A 82 -12.04 -19.09 -15.79
C ILE A 82 -11.56 -19.29 -14.36
N HIS A 83 -12.51 -19.30 -13.41
CA HIS A 83 -12.25 -19.54 -12.00
C HIS A 83 -12.06 -21.04 -11.69
N GLU A 84 -11.25 -21.72 -12.49
CA GLU A 84 -10.89 -23.12 -12.27
C GLU A 84 -9.44 -23.20 -11.80
N ARG A 85 -9.24 -23.89 -10.69
CA ARG A 85 -7.91 -24.02 -10.09
C ARG A 85 -7.01 -24.87 -11.02
N PRO A 86 -5.85 -24.37 -11.47
CA PRO A 86 -5.02 -25.08 -12.43
C PRO A 86 -4.28 -26.30 -11.85
N SER A 87 -4.04 -26.35 -10.53
CA SER A 87 -3.41 -27.48 -9.84
C SER A 87 -3.81 -27.56 -8.37
N ILE A 88 -3.64 -28.71 -7.72
CA ILE A 88 -3.97 -28.93 -6.31
C ILE A 88 -3.26 -27.91 -5.39
N ASP A 89 -2.01 -27.58 -5.70
CA ASP A 89 -1.15 -26.67 -4.92
C ASP A 89 -1.31 -25.20 -5.33
N SER A 90 -2.19 -24.89 -6.28
CA SER A 90 -2.40 -23.53 -6.75
C SER A 90 -3.29 -22.75 -5.78
N ARG A 91 -2.83 -21.56 -5.40
CA ARG A 91 -3.54 -20.65 -4.49
C ARG A 91 -3.97 -19.39 -5.22
N LEU A 92 -5.22 -18.99 -5.03
CA LEU A 92 -5.78 -17.82 -5.70
C LEU A 92 -5.10 -16.55 -5.17
N LEU A 93 -4.74 -15.65 -6.08
CA LEU A 93 -4.24 -14.33 -5.77
C LEU A 93 -5.34 -13.29 -6.01
N THR A 94 -5.28 -12.20 -5.24
CA THR A 94 -6.18 -11.06 -5.39
C THR A 94 -5.40 -9.87 -5.94
N ASP A 95 -6.06 -9.00 -6.70
CA ASP A 95 -5.45 -7.74 -7.10
C ASP A 95 -5.25 -6.87 -5.86
N LEU A 96 -4.03 -6.37 -5.65
CA LEU A 96 -3.71 -5.49 -4.53
C LEU A 96 -4.58 -4.22 -4.55
N ASP A 97 -4.92 -3.71 -5.74
CA ASP A 97 -5.76 -2.53 -5.92
C ASP A 97 -7.20 -2.76 -5.46
N GLU A 98 -7.66 -4.01 -5.42
CA GLU A 98 -8.97 -4.39 -4.88
C GLU A 98 -9.00 -4.41 -3.35
N LEU A 99 -7.87 -4.72 -2.70
CA LEU A 99 -7.76 -4.73 -1.24
C LEU A 99 -7.63 -3.34 -0.63
N ILE A 100 -7.06 -2.38 -1.37
CA ILE A 100 -6.81 -1.00 -0.88
C ILE A 100 -8.05 -0.10 -1.07
N LYS A 101 -9.24 -0.68 -1.25
CA LYS A 101 -10.51 0.08 -1.33
C LYS A 101 -10.99 0.46 0.08
N ASP A 102 -10.35 1.44 0.70
CA ASP A 102 -10.83 2.17 1.89
C ASP A 102 -10.61 3.69 1.73
#